data_AF-A0A2S9SNX5-F1
#
_entry.id   AF-A0A2S9SNX5-F1
#
_cell.length_a   1.000
_cell.length_b   1.000
_cell.length_c   1.000
_cell.angle_alpha   90.00
_cell.angle_beta   90.00
_cell.angle_gamma   90.00
#
_symmetry.space_group_name_H-M   'P 1'
#
loop_
_entity.id
_entity.type
_entity.pdbx_description
1 polymer ?
#
loop_
_entity_poly.entity_id
_entity_poly.type
_entity_poly.pdbx_seq_one_letter_code
_entity_poly.pdbx_strand_id
1 'polypeptide(L)'
;MLANFKNSFENSSLKTKIELYLLPILCLFLLYLLFYDEKIVEQQNNQNSELLNIENKKFTDSVLELSNKIEDIAKNENLIVYKTQSSKDEIIIQSKGKRDDLLNFLQNIEEINNFTKIVFLSLKKLENDSYLIDLRVDISKYYFKNKKAKEKINIEQEEIIETKNDELLEENIVKPEFKINAIVGNNTFINDTWFELNDDVLGYKIETIANDYVILKNDKDIIKLEVNSIEYFKNKN
;
A
#
# COMPACT_ATOMS: atom_id res chain seq x y z
N MET A 1 -31.99 13.08 -67.48
CA MET A 1 -31.56 13.42 -66.11
C MET A 1 -30.14 13.97 -66.05
N LEU A 2 -29.12 13.27 -66.57
CA LEU A 2 -27.73 13.80 -66.58
C LEU A 2 -27.57 15.14 -67.32
N ALA A 3 -28.23 15.30 -68.47
CA ALA A 3 -28.18 16.55 -69.24
C ALA A 3 -28.74 17.75 -68.47
N ASN A 4 -29.82 17.54 -67.70
CA ASN A 4 -30.40 18.58 -66.85
C ASN A 4 -29.49 18.92 -65.67
N PHE A 5 -28.85 17.93 -65.05
CA PHE A 5 -27.86 18.15 -63.98
C PHE A 5 -26.65 18.94 -64.48
N LYS A 6 -26.12 18.60 -65.65
CA LYS A 6 -25.01 19.33 -66.28
C LYS A 6 -25.40 20.78 -66.56
N ASN A 7 -26.57 21.01 -67.14
CA ASN A 7 -27.04 22.36 -67.46
C ASN A 7 -27.31 23.20 -66.20
N SER A 8 -27.87 22.61 -65.15
CA SER A 8 -28.04 23.27 -63.84
C SER A 8 -26.70 23.57 -63.14
N PHE A 9 -25.71 22.70 -63.30
CA PHE A 9 -24.37 22.91 -62.74
C PHE A 9 -23.62 24.02 -63.49
N GLU A 10 -23.62 24.01 -64.82
CA GLU A 10 -22.93 25.01 -65.64
C GLU A 10 -23.50 26.42 -65.43
N ASN A 11 -24.81 26.54 -65.24
CA ASN A 11 -25.50 27.81 -64.98
C ASN A 11 -25.49 28.24 -63.49
N SER A 12 -24.94 27.43 -62.60
CA SER A 12 -24.88 27.77 -61.17
C SER A 12 -23.80 28.81 -60.87
N SER A 13 -23.98 29.54 -59.77
CA SER A 13 -23.01 30.53 -59.32
C SER A 13 -21.66 29.90 -58.96
N LEU A 14 -20.57 30.67 -59.06
CA LEU A 14 -19.22 30.20 -58.76
C LEU A 14 -19.12 29.64 -57.32
N LYS A 15 -19.80 30.28 -56.38
CA LYS A 15 -19.93 29.82 -54.99
C LYS A 15 -20.54 28.42 -54.91
N THR A 16 -21.67 28.20 -55.58
CA THR A 16 -22.37 26.91 -55.59
C THR A 16 -21.53 25.80 -56.22
N LYS A 17 -20.74 26.12 -57.27
CA LYS A 17 -19.80 25.16 -57.86
C LYS A 17 -18.72 24.74 -56.88
N ILE A 18 -18.13 25.70 -56.15
CA ILE A 18 -17.11 25.43 -55.12
C ILE A 18 -17.70 24.55 -54.02
N GLU A 19 -18.89 24.88 -53.51
CA GLU A 19 -19.58 24.09 -52.48
C GLU A 19 -19.82 22.65 -52.94
N LEU A 20 -20.25 22.45 -54.19
CA LEU A 20 -20.49 21.11 -54.74
C LEU A 20 -19.22 20.27 -54.89
N TYR A 21 -18.07 20.89 -55.14
CA TYR A 21 -16.76 20.21 -55.17
C TYR A 21 -16.20 19.96 -53.78
N LEU A 22 -16.45 20.86 -52.82
CA LEU A 22 -15.94 20.75 -51.46
C LEU A 22 -16.68 19.68 -50.65
N LEU A 23 -17.99 19.55 -50.85
CA LEU A 23 -18.84 18.60 -50.14
C LEU A 23 -18.34 17.15 -50.19
N PRO A 24 -18.03 16.55 -51.35
CA PRO A 24 -17.52 15.17 -51.40
C PRO A 24 -16.16 15.01 -50.71
N ILE A 25 -15.29 16.03 -50.74
CA ILE A 25 -14.00 16.01 -50.05
C ILE A 25 -14.22 16.01 -48.53
N LEU A 26 -15.14 16.85 -48.04
CA LEU A 26 -15.51 16.90 -46.63
C LEU A 26 -16.11 15.55 -46.16
N CYS A 27 -16.97 14.93 -46.96
CA CYS A 27 -17.51 13.60 -46.66
C CYS A 27 -16.41 12.53 -46.58
N LEU A 28 -15.43 12.56 -47.50
CA LEU A 28 -14.28 11.64 -47.44
C LEU A 28 -13.41 11.88 -46.20
N PHE A 29 -13.20 13.13 -45.80
CA PHE A 29 -12.47 13.48 -44.59
C PHE A 29 -13.20 13.03 -43.32
N LEU A 30 -14.53 13.19 -43.27
CA LEU A 30 -15.36 12.67 -42.18
C LEU A 30 -15.33 11.14 -42.11
N LEU A 31 -15.40 10.46 -43.25
CA LEU A 31 -15.24 9.00 -43.29
C LEU A 31 -13.85 8.60 -42.82
N TYR A 32 -12.81 9.31 -43.24
CA TYR A 32 -11.46 9.09 -42.74
C TYR A 32 -11.43 9.20 -41.22
N LEU A 33 -11.95 10.27 -40.60
CA LEU A 33 -12.00 10.39 -39.14
C LEU A 33 -12.81 9.29 -38.44
N LEU A 34 -13.95 8.87 -39.01
CA LEU A 34 -14.79 7.81 -38.44
C LEU A 34 -14.12 6.43 -38.47
N PHE A 35 -13.29 6.16 -39.48
CA PHE A 35 -12.55 4.91 -39.63
C PHE A 35 -11.07 5.05 -39.26
N TYR A 36 -10.65 6.23 -38.82
CA TYR A 36 -9.33 6.48 -38.28
C TYR A 36 -9.32 5.89 -36.87
N ASP A 37 -9.15 4.57 -36.82
CA ASP A 37 -8.78 3.87 -35.62
C ASP A 37 -7.31 4.24 -35.38
N GLU A 38 -7.11 5.39 -34.74
CA GLU A 38 -5.87 5.64 -34.04
C GLU A 38 -5.80 4.49 -33.05
N LYS A 39 -5.02 3.46 -33.38
CA LYS A 39 -4.50 2.56 -32.37
C LYS A 39 -3.70 3.48 -31.46
N ILE A 40 -4.41 4.04 -30.48
CA ILE A 40 -3.84 4.44 -29.22
C ILE A 40 -3.18 3.13 -28.81
N VAL A 41 -1.88 3.05 -29.08
CA VAL A 41 -1.02 2.18 -28.31
C VAL A 41 -1.17 2.79 -26.93
N GLU A 42 -2.22 2.39 -26.23
CA GLU A 42 -2.17 2.35 -24.79
C GLU A 42 -0.88 1.59 -24.58
N GLN A 43 0.15 2.31 -24.15
CA GLN A 43 1.06 1.72 -23.21
C GLN A 43 0.12 1.23 -22.12
N GLN A 44 -0.33 -0.02 -22.27
CA GLN A 44 -0.63 -0.88 -21.15
C GLN A 44 0.68 -0.84 -20.37
N ASN A 45 0.82 0.18 -19.53
CA ASN A 45 1.34 -0.06 -18.22
C ASN A 45 0.55 -1.28 -17.79
N ASN A 46 1.20 -2.43 -17.78
CA ASN A 46 0.88 -3.50 -16.87
C ASN A 46 0.95 -2.90 -15.46
N GLN A 47 0.03 -1.98 -15.13
CA GLN A 47 -0.33 -1.71 -13.77
C GLN A 47 -0.97 -3.01 -13.33
N ASN A 48 -0.16 -3.78 -12.62
CA ASN A 48 -0.46 -5.07 -11.99
C ASN A 48 -1.97 -5.28 -11.89
N SER A 49 -2.53 -6.07 -12.81
CA SER A 49 -3.96 -6.42 -12.80
C SER A 49 -4.39 -7.01 -11.45
N GLU A 50 -3.45 -7.58 -10.71
CA GLU A 50 -3.61 -7.95 -9.30
C GLU A 50 -3.89 -6.78 -8.35
N LEU A 51 -3.21 -5.63 -8.47
CA LEU A 51 -3.47 -4.45 -7.61
C LEU A 51 -4.86 -3.86 -7.86
N LEU A 52 -5.28 -3.78 -9.13
CA LEU A 52 -6.63 -3.33 -9.51
C LEU A 52 -7.73 -4.29 -9.01
N ASN A 53 -7.45 -5.60 -8.98
CA ASN A 53 -8.34 -6.59 -8.41
C ASN A 53 -8.45 -6.49 -6.88
N ILE A 54 -7.38 -6.07 -6.19
CA ILE A 54 -7.35 -5.93 -4.73
C ILE A 54 -8.08 -4.65 -4.27
N GLU A 55 -7.95 -3.54 -4.99
CA GLU A 55 -8.60 -2.27 -4.63
C GLU A 55 -10.14 -2.38 -4.59
N ASN A 56 -10.70 -3.25 -5.43
CA ASN A 56 -12.15 -3.52 -5.50
C ASN A 56 -12.61 -4.67 -4.60
N LYS A 57 -11.71 -5.31 -3.85
CA LYS A 57 -12.04 -6.46 -3.02
C LYS A 57 -12.80 -5.98 -1.77
N LYS A 58 -14.06 -6.40 -1.67
CA LYS A 58 -14.94 -6.13 -0.52
C LYS A 58 -14.89 -7.27 0.49
N PHE A 59 -15.20 -6.96 1.75
CA PHE A 59 -15.40 -7.97 2.77
C PHE A 59 -16.70 -8.75 2.47
N THR A 60 -16.57 -10.07 2.36
CA THR A 60 -17.69 -10.97 2.02
C THR A 60 -18.10 -11.89 3.16
N ASP A 61 -17.29 -11.96 4.22
CA ASP A 61 -17.57 -12.82 5.36
C ASP A 61 -18.63 -12.20 6.28
N SER A 62 -19.02 -12.93 7.32
CA SER A 62 -20.04 -12.46 8.26
C SER A 62 -19.53 -11.28 9.08
N VAL A 63 -20.11 -10.10 8.83
CA VAL A 63 -19.87 -8.88 9.63
C VAL A 63 -20.19 -9.13 11.10
N LEU A 64 -21.25 -9.89 11.40
CA LEU A 64 -21.65 -10.21 12.76
C LEU A 64 -20.59 -11.05 13.47
N GLU A 65 -20.01 -12.04 12.79
CA GLU A 65 -18.93 -12.85 13.36
C GLU A 65 -17.67 -12.02 13.60
N LEU A 66 -17.33 -11.12 12.66
CA LEU A 66 -16.21 -10.19 12.85
C LEU A 66 -16.45 -9.25 14.04
N SER A 67 -17.68 -8.74 14.19
CA SER A 67 -18.09 -7.90 15.32
C SER A 67 -17.94 -8.65 16.65
N ASN A 68 -18.43 -9.88 16.73
CA ASN A 68 -18.29 -10.73 17.92
C ASN A 68 -16.82 -11.01 18.23
N LYS A 69 -16.01 -11.29 17.21
CA LYS A 69 -14.57 -11.49 17.38
C LYS A 69 -13.87 -10.25 17.96
N ILE A 70 -14.26 -9.05 17.54
CA ILE A 70 -13.68 -7.83 18.12
C ILE A 70 -14.11 -7.68 19.58
N GLU A 71 -15.36 -7.97 19.93
CA GLU A 71 -15.79 -7.97 21.33
C GLU A 71 -15.03 -8.98 22.19
N ASP A 72 -14.76 -10.17 21.67
CA ASP A 72 -14.01 -11.19 22.38
C ASP A 72 -12.55 -10.76 22.59
N ILE A 73 -11.93 -10.11 21.62
CA ILE A 73 -10.61 -9.49 21.79
C ILE A 73 -10.66 -8.43 22.90
N ALA A 74 -11.69 -7.57 22.93
CA ALA A 74 -11.84 -6.56 23.98
C ALA A 74 -11.90 -7.20 25.37
N LYS A 75 -12.70 -8.26 25.53
CA LYS A 75 -12.83 -8.99 26.80
C LYS A 75 -11.52 -9.65 27.22
N ASN A 76 -10.78 -10.24 26.26
CA ASN A 76 -9.49 -10.89 26.53
C ASN A 76 -8.43 -9.88 27.00
N GLU A 77 -8.47 -8.65 26.50
CA GLU A 77 -7.63 -7.54 26.97
C GLU A 77 -8.24 -6.81 28.18
N ASN A 78 -9.15 -7.43 28.94
CA ASN A 78 -9.78 -6.86 30.15
C ASN A 78 -10.56 -5.55 29.93
N LEU A 79 -11.05 -5.29 28.71
CA LEU A 79 -11.90 -4.13 28.42
C LEU A 79 -13.37 -4.45 28.66
N ILE A 80 -14.10 -3.47 29.20
CA ILE A 80 -15.55 -3.51 29.34
C ILE A 80 -16.17 -2.90 28.09
N VAL A 81 -16.88 -3.69 27.30
CA VAL A 81 -17.63 -3.22 26.13
C VAL A 81 -19.03 -2.78 26.57
N TYR A 82 -19.39 -1.53 26.25
CA TYR A 82 -20.73 -0.98 26.53
C TYR A 82 -21.67 -1.10 25.33
N LYS A 83 -21.10 -1.00 24.13
CA LYS A 83 -21.88 -0.92 22.91
C LYS A 83 -21.05 -1.40 21.74
N THR A 84 -21.69 -2.22 20.91
CA THR A 84 -21.19 -2.60 19.60
C THR A 84 -22.30 -2.41 18.59
N GLN A 85 -21.98 -1.79 17.47
CA GLN A 85 -22.89 -1.63 16.34
C GLN A 85 -22.16 -2.01 15.08
N SER A 86 -22.75 -2.93 14.33
CA SER A 86 -22.21 -3.37 13.05
C SER A 86 -23.13 -2.98 11.91
N SER A 87 -22.55 -2.45 10.84
CA SER A 87 -23.19 -2.25 9.55
C SER A 87 -22.40 -2.97 8.47
N LYS A 88 -22.85 -2.91 7.22
CA LYS A 88 -22.17 -3.57 6.10
C LYS A 88 -20.70 -3.15 5.96
N ASP A 89 -20.41 -1.88 6.22
CA ASP A 89 -19.13 -1.25 5.89
C ASP A 89 -18.33 -0.83 7.13
N GLU A 90 -18.94 -0.79 8.32
CA GLU A 90 -18.27 -0.34 9.54
C GLU A 90 -18.75 -1.08 10.80
N ILE A 91 -17.85 -1.17 11.78
CA ILE A 91 -18.11 -1.64 13.13
C ILE A 91 -17.73 -0.53 14.12
N ILE A 92 -18.66 -0.14 14.97
CA ILE A 92 -18.49 0.89 16.01
C ILE A 92 -18.51 0.20 17.38
N ILE A 93 -17.49 0.46 18.19
CA ILE A 93 -17.34 -0.12 19.52
C ILE A 93 -17.05 0.97 20.55
N GLN A 94 -17.81 0.95 21.64
CA GLN A 94 -17.54 1.77 22.81
C GLN A 94 -17.11 0.88 23.96
N SER A 95 -15.89 1.07 24.44
CA SER A 95 -15.33 0.27 25.53
C SER A 95 -14.55 1.13 26.53
N LYS A 96 -14.27 0.54 27.69
CA LYS A 96 -13.47 1.15 28.76
C LYS A 96 -12.42 0.18 29.26
N GLY A 97 -11.23 0.70 29.54
CA GLY A 97 -10.17 -0.05 30.22
C GLY A 97 -8.98 0.83 30.56
N LYS A 98 -7.88 0.19 30.96
CA LYS A 98 -6.60 0.86 31.21
C LYS A 98 -5.89 1.16 29.90
N ARG A 99 -4.90 2.06 29.95
CA ARG A 99 -4.13 2.47 28.77
C ARG A 99 -3.49 1.28 28.04
N ASP A 100 -2.80 0.40 28.75
CA ASP A 100 -2.00 -0.66 28.12
C ASP A 100 -2.90 -1.75 27.50
N ASP A 101 -3.98 -2.11 28.18
CA ASP A 101 -5.06 -2.98 27.68
C ASP A 101 -5.67 -2.43 26.38
N LEU A 102 -5.92 -1.12 26.32
CA LEU A 102 -6.44 -0.45 25.13
C LEU A 102 -5.44 -0.48 23.97
N LEU A 103 -4.15 -0.29 24.24
CA LEU A 103 -3.13 -0.37 23.20
C LEU A 103 -3.08 -1.77 22.57
N ASN A 104 -3.10 -2.82 23.38
CA ASN A 104 -3.16 -4.20 22.90
C ASN A 104 -4.42 -4.46 22.09
N PHE A 105 -5.58 -3.99 22.57
CA PHE A 105 -6.85 -4.11 21.86
C PHE A 105 -6.81 -3.45 20.47
N LEU A 106 -6.34 -2.21 20.39
CA LEU A 106 -6.23 -1.48 19.12
C LEU A 106 -5.28 -2.19 18.15
N GLN A 107 -4.13 -2.67 18.64
CA GLN A 107 -3.18 -3.42 17.82
C GLN A 107 -3.82 -4.72 17.31
N ASN A 108 -4.47 -5.48 18.19
CA ASN A 108 -5.12 -6.73 17.82
C ASN A 108 -6.21 -6.52 16.76
N ILE A 109 -7.00 -5.44 16.85
CA ILE A 109 -8.01 -5.06 15.84
C ILE A 109 -7.37 -4.79 14.47
N GLU A 110 -6.26 -4.05 14.47
CA GLU A 110 -5.49 -3.81 13.25
C GLU A 110 -4.86 -5.09 12.68
N GLU A 111 -4.65 -6.13 13.48
CA GLU A 111 -4.03 -7.37 13.01
C GLU A 111 -5.04 -8.48 12.65
N ILE A 112 -6.35 -8.33 12.96
CA ILE A 112 -7.37 -9.38 12.77
C ILE A 112 -7.35 -9.96 11.35
N ASN A 113 -7.44 -9.09 10.35
CA ASN A 113 -7.42 -9.44 8.94
C ASN A 113 -7.06 -8.20 8.11
N ASN A 114 -7.04 -8.38 6.80
CA ASN A 114 -6.73 -7.33 5.84
C ASN A 114 -7.97 -6.53 5.41
N PHE A 115 -9.08 -6.60 6.14
CA PHE A 115 -10.30 -5.84 5.85
C PHE A 115 -10.65 -4.86 6.96
N THR A 116 -10.24 -5.11 8.21
CA THR A 116 -10.39 -4.14 9.28
C THR A 116 -9.48 -2.94 9.05
N LYS A 117 -9.88 -1.73 9.43
CA LYS A 117 -8.97 -0.59 9.61
C LYS A 117 -9.59 0.37 10.59
N ILE A 118 -8.85 0.80 11.61
CA ILE A 118 -9.31 1.82 12.53
C ILE A 118 -9.29 3.16 11.79
N VAL A 119 -10.48 3.72 11.56
CA VAL A 119 -10.66 5.01 10.85
C VAL A 119 -10.99 6.15 11.80
N PHE A 120 -11.45 5.84 13.01
CA PHE A 120 -11.70 6.83 14.04
C PHE A 120 -11.48 6.23 15.43
N LEU A 121 -10.85 7.02 16.29
CA LEU A 121 -10.67 6.74 17.71
C LEU A 121 -10.89 8.03 18.49
N SER A 122 -11.89 8.04 19.37
CA SER A 122 -12.05 9.07 20.40
C SER A 122 -11.63 8.49 21.75
N LEU A 123 -10.89 9.26 22.53
CA LEU A 123 -10.39 8.85 23.85
C LEU A 123 -10.83 9.89 24.89
N LYS A 124 -11.49 9.43 25.95
CA LYS A 124 -11.84 10.24 27.12
C LYS A 124 -11.22 9.63 28.36
N LYS A 125 -10.29 10.36 28.98
CA LYS A 125 -9.74 9.98 30.28
C LYS A 125 -10.81 10.05 31.37
N LEU A 126 -10.82 9.04 32.22
CA LEU A 126 -11.63 8.95 33.43
C LEU A 126 -10.71 8.93 34.67
N GLU A 127 -11.30 8.73 35.85
CA GLU A 127 -10.56 8.53 37.09
C GLU A 127 -9.79 7.18 37.06
N ASN A 128 -8.72 7.09 37.87
CA ASN A 128 -7.91 5.87 38.08
C ASN A 128 -7.22 5.31 36.82
N ASP A 129 -6.73 6.20 35.96
CA ASP A 129 -6.02 5.84 34.70
C ASP A 129 -6.82 4.91 33.78
N SER A 130 -8.15 5.01 33.87
CA SER A 130 -9.07 4.36 32.95
C SER A 130 -9.50 5.33 31.86
N TYR A 131 -9.77 4.80 30.68
CA TYR A 131 -10.18 5.58 29.52
C TYR A 131 -11.42 4.95 28.90
N LEU A 132 -12.33 5.79 28.44
CA LEU A 132 -13.44 5.41 27.58
C LEU A 132 -13.05 5.71 26.13
N ILE A 133 -13.20 4.72 25.27
CA ILE A 133 -12.96 4.87 23.83
C ILE A 133 -14.26 4.73 23.03
N ASP A 134 -14.32 5.48 21.94
CA ASP A 134 -15.26 5.27 20.84
C ASP A 134 -14.44 4.99 19.58
N LEU A 135 -14.55 3.76 19.09
CA LEU A 135 -13.76 3.22 18.00
C LEU A 135 -14.64 2.93 16.79
N ARG A 136 -14.22 3.39 15.60
CA ARG A 136 -14.80 3.00 14.33
C ARG A 136 -13.80 2.22 13.50
N VAL A 137 -14.19 1.01 13.11
CA VAL A 137 -13.43 0.11 12.26
C VAL A 137 -14.13 0.03 10.90
N ASP A 138 -13.47 0.47 9.85
CA ASP A 138 -13.92 0.26 8.48
C ASP A 138 -13.63 -1.18 8.05
N ILE A 139 -14.57 -1.77 7.33
CA ILE A 139 -14.51 -3.12 6.76
C ILE A 139 -14.94 -3.15 5.28
N SER A 140 -15.17 -1.99 4.66
CA SER A 140 -15.73 -1.87 3.31
C SER A 140 -14.81 -2.41 2.19
N LYS A 141 -13.49 -2.44 2.43
CA LYS A 141 -12.48 -2.77 1.42
C LYS A 141 -11.26 -3.45 2.00
N TYR A 142 -10.43 -3.99 1.12
CA TYR A 142 -9.17 -4.61 1.47
C TYR A 142 -8.07 -3.57 1.73
N TYR A 143 -7.23 -3.86 2.72
CA TYR A 143 -6.13 -3.07 3.22
C TYR A 143 -4.84 -3.88 3.22
N PHE A 144 -3.79 -3.33 2.60
CA PHE A 144 -2.45 -3.84 2.77
C PHE A 144 -1.93 -3.47 4.16
N LYS A 145 -1.66 -4.48 4.98
CA LYS A 145 -1.16 -4.29 6.34
C LYS A 145 0.24 -4.88 6.48
N ASN A 146 1.14 -4.08 7.04
CA ASN A 146 2.46 -4.54 7.45
C ASN A 146 2.30 -5.30 8.76
N LYS A 147 1.95 -6.59 8.69
CA LYS A 147 1.96 -7.45 9.88
C LYS A 147 3.40 -7.49 10.38
N LYS A 148 3.64 -7.01 11.60
CA LYS A 148 4.90 -7.27 12.28
C LYS A 148 5.03 -8.79 12.33
N ALA A 149 6.10 -9.34 11.76
CA ALA A 149 6.44 -10.72 12.03
C ALA A 149 6.54 -10.82 13.55
N LYS A 150 5.68 -11.61 14.19
CA LYS A 150 5.81 -11.90 15.61
C LYS A 150 7.10 -12.69 15.74
N GLU A 151 8.21 -11.99 15.97
CA GLU A 151 9.40 -12.62 16.51
C GLU A 151 8.97 -13.24 17.83
N LYS A 152 8.91 -14.56 17.87
CA LYS A 152 8.91 -15.30 19.12
C LYS A 152 10.28 -15.06 19.73
N ILE A 153 10.47 -13.95 20.41
CA ILE A 153 11.56 -13.81 21.36
C ILE A 153 11.16 -14.72 22.52
N ASN A 154 11.66 -15.97 22.50
CA ASN A 154 11.75 -16.78 23.69
C ASN A 154 12.70 -16.03 24.62
N ILE A 155 12.15 -15.21 25.51
CA ILE A 155 12.90 -14.78 26.69
C ILE A 155 12.86 -15.97 27.63
N GLU A 156 13.76 -16.93 27.41
CA GLU A 156 14.17 -17.81 28.49
C GLU A 156 14.81 -16.90 29.54
N GLN A 157 14.23 -16.93 30.72
CA GLN A 157 14.70 -16.22 31.89
C GLN A 157 16.12 -16.70 32.20
N GLU A 158 17.14 -15.92 31.86
CA GLU A 158 18.49 -16.14 32.38
C GLU A 158 18.49 -15.81 33.87
N GLU A 159 18.43 -16.88 34.67
CA GLU A 159 18.84 -16.84 36.08
C GLU A 159 20.27 -16.31 36.17
N ILE A 160 20.43 -15.30 37.01
CA ILE A 160 21.71 -14.72 37.40
C ILE A 160 22.55 -15.81 38.08
N ILE A 161 23.61 -16.26 37.43
CA ILE A 161 24.71 -16.96 38.09
C ILE A 161 25.94 -16.05 38.02
N GLU A 162 26.27 -15.47 39.18
CA GLU A 162 27.56 -14.84 39.41
C GLU A 162 28.67 -15.88 39.25
N THR A 163 29.60 -15.67 38.32
CA THR A 163 30.97 -16.16 38.51
C THR A 163 31.96 -15.22 37.83
N LYS A 164 32.82 -14.61 38.66
CA LYS A 164 34.03 -13.89 38.25
C LYS A 164 34.90 -14.81 37.39
N ASN A 165 35.38 -14.31 36.26
CA ASN A 165 36.75 -14.49 35.77
C ASN A 165 37.02 -13.50 34.64
N ASP A 166 38.11 -12.75 34.79
CA ASP A 166 38.67 -11.84 33.80
C ASP A 166 39.23 -12.65 32.62
N GLU A 167 38.61 -12.55 31.46
CA GLU A 167 39.24 -12.87 30.17
C GLU A 167 38.53 -12.06 29.06
N LEU A 168 39.29 -11.11 28.50
CA LEU A 168 39.08 -10.34 27.25
C LEU A 168 37.64 -10.24 26.72
N LEU A 169 37.02 -9.09 26.99
CA LEU A 169 35.79 -8.64 26.33
C LEU A 169 36.03 -8.45 24.83
N GLU A 170 35.74 -9.47 24.02
CA GLU A 170 35.28 -9.22 22.65
C GLU A 170 33.96 -8.47 22.76
N GLU A 171 33.97 -7.19 22.38
CA GLU A 171 32.74 -6.40 22.24
C GLU A 171 31.76 -7.19 21.38
N ASN A 172 30.65 -7.65 21.97
CA ASN A 172 29.46 -8.06 21.25
C ASN A 172 28.93 -6.82 20.51
N ILE A 173 29.50 -6.52 19.34
CA ILE A 173 28.98 -5.51 18.43
C ILE A 173 27.67 -6.08 17.90
N VAL A 174 26.56 -5.71 18.55
CA VAL A 174 25.21 -5.95 18.06
C VAL A 174 25.13 -5.30 16.68
N LYS A 175 25.17 -6.13 15.62
CA LYS A 175 25.06 -5.62 14.25
C LYS A 175 23.68 -4.99 14.07
N PRO A 176 23.59 -3.72 13.64
CA PRO A 176 22.30 -3.11 13.36
C PRO A 176 21.61 -3.91 12.25
N GLU A 177 20.34 -4.22 12.46
CA GLU A 177 19.53 -4.89 11.45
C GLU A 177 19.11 -3.88 10.37
N PHE A 178 19.36 -4.23 9.12
CA PHE A 178 18.97 -3.43 7.97
C PHE A 178 17.88 -4.13 7.18
N LYS A 179 16.75 -3.45 7.01
CA LYS A 179 15.65 -3.90 6.18
C LYS A 179 15.52 -2.95 4.99
N ILE A 180 15.76 -3.47 3.79
CA ILE A 180 15.50 -2.73 2.55
C ILE A 180 14.05 -2.97 2.13
N ASN A 181 13.30 -1.87 1.99
CA ASN A 181 11.88 -1.91 1.68
C ASN A 181 11.64 -1.60 0.19
N ALA A 182 12.43 -0.69 -0.40
CA ALA A 182 12.32 -0.32 -1.82
C ALA A 182 13.60 0.35 -2.34
N ILE A 183 13.76 0.35 -3.66
CA ILE A 183 14.71 1.19 -4.39
C ILE A 183 13.94 1.86 -5.52
N VAL A 184 14.05 3.19 -5.63
CA VAL A 184 13.35 3.98 -6.66
C VAL A 184 14.33 4.97 -7.25
N GLY A 185 14.74 4.72 -8.50
CA GLY A 185 15.78 5.52 -9.16
C GLY A 185 17.09 5.46 -8.38
N ASN A 186 17.56 6.63 -7.93
CA ASN A 186 18.81 6.76 -7.18
C ASN A 186 18.60 6.82 -5.65
N ASN A 187 17.39 6.52 -5.18
CA ASN A 187 17.04 6.60 -3.76
C ASN A 187 16.68 5.22 -3.23
N THR A 188 17.03 4.95 -1.97
CA THR A 188 16.70 3.71 -1.28
C THR A 188 15.88 3.95 -0.03
N PHE A 189 14.95 3.03 0.24
CA PHE A 189 14.10 3.06 1.42
C PHE A 189 14.56 1.94 2.37
N ILE A 190 15.28 2.33 3.43
CA ILE A 190 15.89 1.43 4.41
C ILE A 190 15.35 1.79 5.80
N ASN A 191 14.92 0.79 6.59
CA ASN A 191 14.41 0.99 7.95
C ASN A 191 13.35 2.12 8.03
N ASP A 192 12.44 2.12 7.06
CA ASP A 192 11.34 3.09 6.92
C ASP A 192 11.77 4.56 6.68
N THR A 193 13.01 4.80 6.21
CA THR A 193 13.52 6.13 5.86
C THR A 193 14.15 6.14 4.46
N TRP A 194 14.01 7.26 3.74
CA TRP A 194 14.62 7.45 2.41
C TRP A 194 16.03 7.99 2.53
N PHE A 195 16.93 7.43 1.73
CA PHE A 195 18.33 7.82 1.66
C PHE A 195 18.83 7.90 0.21
N GLU A 196 19.80 8.77 -0.01
CA GLU A 196 20.49 8.97 -1.27
C GLU A 196 21.92 8.40 -1.24
N LEU A 197 22.60 8.41 -2.38
CA LEU A 197 23.99 8.01 -2.47
C LEU A 197 24.87 8.87 -1.54
N ASN A 198 25.74 8.23 -0.77
CA ASN A 198 26.61 8.80 0.26
C ASN A 198 25.96 9.19 1.60
N ASP A 199 24.66 8.96 1.78
CA ASP A 199 24.04 9.15 3.09
C ASP A 199 24.52 8.11 4.11
N ASP A 200 24.46 8.49 5.39
CA ASP A 200 24.79 7.62 6.52
C ASP A 200 23.52 7.00 7.14
N VAL A 201 23.52 5.68 7.26
CA VAL A 201 22.46 4.90 7.92
C VAL A 201 23.09 4.00 8.99
N LEU A 202 22.77 4.28 10.26
CA LEU A 202 23.25 3.51 11.42
C LEU A 202 24.79 3.29 11.44
N GLY A 203 25.55 4.29 11.00
CA GLY A 203 27.01 4.24 10.96
C GLY A 203 27.60 3.57 9.71
N TYR A 204 26.78 3.30 8.69
CA TYR A 204 27.23 2.82 7.38
C TYR A 204 26.89 3.85 6.31
N LYS A 205 27.83 4.07 5.40
CA LYS A 205 27.65 4.93 4.26
C LYS A 205 27.08 4.15 3.08
N ILE A 206 26.13 4.75 2.38
CA ILE A 206 25.57 4.19 1.15
C ILE A 206 26.56 4.42 0.00
N GLU A 207 27.30 3.37 -0.37
CA GLU A 207 28.33 3.42 -1.42
C GLU A 207 27.73 3.17 -2.82
N THR A 208 26.65 2.39 -2.91
CA THR A 208 26.01 2.07 -4.19
C THR A 208 24.51 1.85 -4.03
N ILE A 209 23.74 2.43 -4.95
CA ILE A 209 22.31 2.14 -5.13
C ILE A 209 22.14 1.61 -6.56
N ALA A 210 21.77 0.34 -6.69
CA ALA A 210 21.42 -0.31 -7.95
C ALA A 210 19.93 -0.64 -7.97
N ASN A 211 19.38 -1.05 -9.11
CA ASN A 211 17.93 -1.28 -9.23
C ASN A 211 17.38 -2.36 -8.27
N ASP A 212 18.22 -3.31 -7.88
CA ASP A 212 17.84 -4.52 -7.14
C ASP A 212 18.62 -4.70 -5.83
N TYR A 213 19.65 -3.89 -5.59
CA TYR A 213 20.44 -3.96 -4.36
C TYR A 213 21.06 -2.61 -3.95
N VAL A 214 21.44 -2.53 -2.68
CA VAL A 214 22.20 -1.42 -2.10
C VAL A 214 23.42 -1.95 -1.37
N ILE A 215 24.55 -1.25 -1.47
CA ILE A 215 25.78 -1.54 -0.73
C ILE A 215 25.96 -0.48 0.36
N LEU A 216 26.01 -0.96 1.60
CA LEU A 216 26.33 -0.20 2.80
C LEU A 216 27.75 -0.55 3.24
N LYS A 217 28.54 0.46 3.60
CA LYS A 217 29.94 0.24 3.99
C LYS A 217 30.32 1.13 5.16
N ASN A 218 31.05 0.54 6.10
CA ASN A 218 31.77 1.27 7.14
C ASN A 218 33.25 0.79 7.13
N ASP A 219 34.03 1.18 8.15
CA ASP A 219 35.44 0.80 8.26
C ASP A 219 35.68 -0.67 8.62
N LYS A 220 34.64 -1.39 9.06
CA LYS A 220 34.71 -2.75 9.61
C LYS A 220 34.16 -3.81 8.64
N ASP A 221 33.05 -3.53 7.95
CA ASP A 221 32.33 -4.45 7.09
C ASP A 221 31.52 -3.77 5.96
N ILE A 222 31.17 -4.61 4.98
CA ILE A 222 30.36 -4.25 3.81
C ILE A 222 29.09 -5.11 3.84
N ILE A 223 27.93 -4.49 3.75
CA ILE A 223 26.62 -5.14 3.76
C ILE A 223 25.94 -4.90 2.41
N LYS A 224 25.50 -5.98 1.77
CA LYS A 224 24.68 -5.93 0.55
C LYS A 224 23.23 -6.24 0.93
N LEU A 225 22.33 -5.30 0.64
CA LEU A 225 20.90 -5.47 0.83
C LEU A 225 20.24 -5.70 -0.52
N GLU A 226 19.55 -6.82 -0.70
CA GLU A 226 18.80 -7.14 -1.92
C GLU A 226 17.30 -6.97 -1.68
N VAL A 227 16.59 -6.39 -2.64
CA VAL A 227 15.13 -6.30 -2.57
C VAL A 227 14.55 -7.67 -2.98
N ASN A 228 14.07 -8.44 -2.01
CA ASN A 228 13.56 -9.82 -2.22
C ASN A 228 12.37 -9.94 -3.20
N SER A 229 11.79 -8.85 -3.70
CA SER A 229 10.72 -8.89 -4.69
C SER A 229 11.16 -9.36 -6.09
N ILE A 230 12.47 -9.58 -6.32
CA ILE A 230 13.03 -9.88 -7.65
C ILE A 230 13.30 -11.38 -7.88
N GLU A 231 13.13 -12.27 -6.89
CA GLU A 231 13.20 -13.72 -7.14
C GLU A 231 12.24 -14.20 -8.23
N TYR A 232 11.09 -13.53 -8.39
CA TYR A 232 10.13 -13.80 -9.46
C TYR A 232 10.60 -13.41 -10.87
N PHE A 233 11.64 -12.57 -11.00
CA PHE A 233 12.21 -12.15 -12.29
C PHE A 233 13.50 -12.88 -12.65
N LYS A 234 14.19 -13.51 -11.70
CA LYS A 234 15.45 -14.25 -11.96
C LYS A 234 15.23 -15.56 -12.75
N ASN A 235 14.01 -16.12 -12.78
CA ASN A 235 13.69 -17.37 -13.48
C ASN A 235 13.25 -17.23 -14.95
N LYS A 236 13.55 -16.10 -15.61
CA LYS A 236 13.41 -15.95 -17.06
C LYS A 236 14.73 -15.57 -17.70
N ASN A 237 15.60 -16.56 -17.86
CA ASN A 237 16.65 -16.60 -18.89
C ASN A 237 16.83 -18.03 -19.36
#